data_AF-A0AAW0VTK7-F1
#
_entry.id   AF-A0AAW0VTK7-F1
#
_cell.length_a   1.000
_cell.length_b   1.000
_cell.length_c   1.000
_cell.angle_alpha   90.00
_cell.angle_beta   90.00
_cell.angle_gamma   90.00
#
_symmetry.space_group_name_H-M   'P 1'
#
loop_
_entity.id
_entity.type
_entity.pdbx_description
1 polymer ?
#
loop_
_entity_poly.entity_id
_entity_poly.type
_entity_poly.pdbx_seq_one_letter_code
_entity_poly.pdbx_strand_id
1 'polypeptide(L)'
;GNVYTVLHNTGNVYTVLHNTGNVYTVLHNTGNVYTVLHNTGNVYTVLHNTGNVYAVLHNTGNVYTVLHNTVNVYTGLHNTGNVYTVSHNTGNVYTVLHNTVNVYTVLHNTVNVYTGLHNTVNVYTVSHNTGNVYTVLCK
;
A
#
# COMPACT_ATOMS: atom_id res chain seq x y z
N GLY A 1 -20.98 5.05 -3.18
CA GLY A 1 -21.35 5.17 -1.76
C GLY A 1 -20.11 5.01 -0.92
N ASN A 2 -20.18 5.19 0.40
CA ASN A 2 -19.02 4.86 1.26
C ASN A 2 -19.02 3.36 1.56
N VAL A 3 -17.83 2.73 1.53
CA VAL A 3 -17.63 1.31 1.81
C VAL A 3 -16.81 1.17 3.09
N TYR A 4 -17.26 0.31 3.99
CA TYR A 4 -16.58 -0.03 5.23
C TYR A 4 -16.44 -1.55 5.33
N THR A 5 -15.20 -2.03 5.39
CA THR A 5 -14.88 -3.45 5.48
C THR A 5 -14.00 -3.69 6.70
N VAL A 6 -14.43 -4.63 7.55
CA VAL A 6 -13.61 -5.19 8.62
C VAL A 6 -13.63 -6.70 8.46
N LEU A 7 -12.45 -7.31 8.33
CA LEU A 7 -12.33 -8.76 8.10
C LEU A 7 -11.23 -9.37 8.96
N HIS A 8 -11.55 -10.50 9.59
CA HIS A 8 -10.63 -11.39 10.27
C HIS A 8 -10.68 -12.75 9.58
N ASN A 9 -9.55 -13.23 9.07
CA ASN A 9 -9.52 -14.48 8.30
C ASN A 9 -8.25 -15.30 8.53
N THR A 10 -8.39 -16.62 8.44
CA THR A 10 -7.26 -17.55 8.35
C THR A 10 -7.40 -18.30 7.03
N GLY A 11 -6.56 -17.95 6.07
CA GLY A 11 -6.64 -18.42 4.69
C GLY A 11 -6.32 -17.33 3.68
N ASN A 12 -6.64 -17.61 2.42
CA ASN A 12 -6.42 -16.66 1.34
C ASN A 12 -7.61 -15.70 1.21
N VAL A 13 -7.33 -14.41 1.07
CA VAL A 13 -8.33 -13.37 0.83
C VAL A 13 -8.13 -12.78 -0.55
N TYR A 14 -9.23 -12.70 -1.31
CA TYR A 14 -9.28 -12.06 -2.62
C TYR A 14 -10.34 -10.97 -2.60
N THR A 15 -9.92 -9.74 -2.88
CA THR A 15 -10.82 -8.58 -2.91
C THR A 15 -10.69 -7.88 -4.25
N VAL A 16 -11.82 -7.67 -4.92
CA VAL A 16 -11.94 -6.77 -6.07
C VAL A 16 -13.04 -5.78 -5.76
N LEU A 17 -12.74 -4.49 -5.83
CA LEU A 17 -13.71 -3.43 -5.51
C LEU A 17 -13.64 -2.29 -6.52
N HIS A 18 -14.83 -1.88 -6.98
CA HIS A 18 -15.06 -0.66 -7.76
C HIS A 18 -15.98 0.25 -6.95
N ASN A 19 -15.54 1.47 -6.63
CA ASN A 19 -16.35 2.38 -5.83
C ASN A 19 -16.21 3.85 -6.25
N THR A 20 -17.30 4.60 -6.01
CA THR A 20 -17.33 6.06 -6.10
C THR A 20 -17.78 6.58 -4.73
N GLY A 21 -16.81 6.97 -3.92
CA GLY A 21 -16.97 7.35 -2.51
C GLY A 21 -15.73 6.98 -1.68
N ASN A 22 -15.83 7.12 -0.35
CA ASN A 22 -14.72 6.79 0.52
C ASN A 22 -14.67 5.28 0.80
N VAL A 23 -13.47 4.71 0.84
CA VAL A 23 -13.19 3.31 1.15
C VAL A 23 -12.42 3.23 2.46
N TYR A 24 -12.95 2.47 3.42
CA TYR A 24 -12.29 2.16 4.68
C TYR A 24 -12.18 0.65 4.83
N THR A 25 -10.96 0.14 4.88
CA THR A 25 -10.68 -1.30 5.01
C THR A 25 -9.76 -1.54 6.20
N VAL A 26 -10.18 -2.42 7.10
CA VAL A 26 -9.35 -3.01 8.15
C VAL A 26 -9.32 -4.52 7.94
N LEU A 27 -8.12 -5.08 7.75
CA LEU A 27 -7.95 -6.51 7.50
C LEU A 27 -6.91 -7.10 8.45
N HIS A 28 -7.31 -8.14 9.17
CA HIS A 28 -6.44 -9.02 9.94
C HIS A 28 -6.45 -10.41 9.29
N ASN A 29 -5.33 -10.85 8.75
CA ASN A 29 -5.28 -12.11 8.03
C ASN A 29 -4.02 -12.94 8.35
N THR A 30 -4.20 -14.25 8.41
CA THR A 30 -3.11 -15.22 8.40
C THR A 30 -3.23 -16.04 7.12
N GLY A 31 -2.42 -15.69 6.12
CA GLY A 31 -2.48 -16.25 4.77
C GLY A 31 -2.18 -15.19 3.71
N ASN A 32 -2.43 -15.52 2.43
CA ASN A 32 -2.15 -14.59 1.35
C ASN A 32 -3.32 -13.63 1.10
N VAL A 33 -3.01 -12.37 0.79
CA VAL A 33 -4.00 -11.34 0.45
C VAL A 33 -3.74 -10.83 -0.95
N TYR A 34 -4.78 -10.84 -1.77
CA TYR A 34 -4.79 -10.27 -3.11
C TYR A 34 -5.88 -9.21 -3.18
N THR A 35 -5.51 -7.97 -3.51
CA THR A 35 -6.45 -6.85 -3.60
C THR A 35 -6.27 -6.11 -4.92
N VAL A 36 -7.39 -5.91 -5.61
CA VAL A 36 -7.51 -4.98 -6.74
C VAL A 36 -8.59 -3.96 -6.41
N LEU A 37 -8.25 -2.68 -6.43
CA LEU A 37 -9.20 -1.61 -6.10
C LEU A 37 -9.15 -0.52 -7.15
N HIS A 38 -10.32 -0.16 -7.66
CA HIS A 38 -10.57 1.01 -8.49
C HIS A 38 -11.51 1.96 -7.75
N ASN A 39 -11.04 3.15 -7.41
CA ASN A 39 -11.85 4.06 -6.61
C ASN A 39 -11.75 5.53 -7.07
N THR A 40 -12.88 6.22 -7.01
CA THR A 40 -12.95 7.67 -7.09
C THR A 40 -13.40 8.19 -5.73
N GLY A 41 -12.47 8.72 -4.94
CA GLY A 41 -12.67 9.12 -3.56
C GLY A 41 -11.44 8.85 -2.70
N ASN A 42 -11.59 8.96 -1.37
CA ASN A 42 -10.49 8.66 -0.45
C ASN A 42 -10.44 7.18 -0.09
N VAL A 43 -9.24 6.62 0.03
CA VAL A 43 -9.02 5.24 0.46
C VAL A 43 -8.20 5.24 1.74
N TYR A 44 -8.68 4.49 2.74
CA TYR A 44 -8.02 4.24 4.00
C TYR A 44 -7.91 2.73 4.21
N THR A 45 -6.68 2.23 4.28
CA THR A 45 -6.42 0.81 4.46
C THR A 45 -5.49 0.59 5.65
N VAL A 46 -5.92 -0.28 6.57
CA VAL A 46 -5.09 -0.84 7.63
C VAL A 46 -5.02 -2.34 7.44
N LEU A 47 -3.80 -2.87 7.27
CA LEU A 47 -3.58 -4.30 7.04
C LEU A 47 -2.59 -4.86 8.05
N HIS A 48 -3.03 -5.88 8.78
CA HIS A 48 -2.19 -6.76 9.58
C HIS A 48 -2.21 -8.14 8.94
N ASN A 49 -1.09 -8.56 8.35
CA ASN A 49 -1.02 -9.85 7.67
C ASN A 49 0.21 -10.67 8.08
N THR A 50 0.00 -11.96 8.32
CA THR A 50 1.08 -12.94 8.44
C THR A 50 1.07 -13.83 7.20
N GLY A 51 1.57 -13.29 6.08
CA GLY A 51 1.59 -13.95 4.78
C GLY A 51 1.90 -12.97 3.64
N ASN A 52 1.87 -13.41 2.38
CA ASN A 52 2.18 -12.50 1.27
C ASN A 52 1.01 -11.57 0.96
N VAL A 53 1.32 -10.33 0.59
CA VAL A 53 0.33 -9.32 0.17
C VAL A 53 0.65 -8.86 -1.24
N TYR A 54 -0.36 -8.88 -2.09
CA TYR A 54 -0.34 -8.34 -3.44
C TYR A 54 -1.48 -7.34 -3.59
N ALA A 55 -1.15 -6.07 -3.78
CA ALA A 55 -2.12 -4.99 -3.88
C ALA A 55 -1.90 -4.19 -5.17
N VAL A 56 -2.97 -4.00 -5.94
CA VAL A 56 -3.02 -3.09 -7.08
C VAL A 56 -4.14 -2.09 -6.85
N LEU A 57 -3.80 -0.81 -6.86
CA LEU A 57 -4.74 0.28 -6.58
C LEU A 57 -4.69 1.34 -7.69
N HIS A 58 -5.86 1.62 -8.26
CA HIS A 58 -6.10 2.75 -9.14
C HIS A 58 -7.06 3.70 -8.44
N ASN A 59 -6.59 4.89 -8.11
CA ASN A 59 -7.41 5.83 -7.34
C ASN A 59 -7.34 7.27 -7.87
N THR A 60 -8.48 7.95 -7.83
CA THR A 60 -8.58 9.39 -8.00
C THR A 60 -9.05 9.99 -6.67
N GLY A 61 -8.11 10.52 -5.90
CA GLY A 61 -8.31 11.00 -4.53
C GLY A 61 -7.11 10.71 -3.63
N ASN A 62 -7.28 10.84 -2.31
CA ASN A 62 -6.19 10.57 -1.37
C ASN A 62 -6.17 9.10 -0.96
N VAL A 63 -4.96 8.56 -0.78
CA VAL A 63 -4.74 7.19 -0.29
C VAL A 63 -3.91 7.23 0.99
N TYR A 64 -4.43 6.57 2.02
CA TYR A 64 -3.77 6.36 3.30
C TYR A 64 -3.66 4.86 3.56
N THR A 65 -2.44 4.37 3.69
CA THR A 65 -2.17 2.94 3.84
C THR A 65 -1.22 2.71 5.02
N VAL A 66 -1.64 1.84 5.94
CA VAL A 66 -0.81 1.34 7.04
C VAL A 66 -0.67 -0.18 6.89
N LEU A 67 0.56 -0.66 6.77
CA LEU A 67 0.86 -2.08 6.59
C LEU A 67 1.73 -2.61 7.74
N HIS A 68 1.30 -3.72 8.30
CA HIS A 68 2.07 -4.55 9.22
C HIS A 68 2.14 -5.97 8.66
N ASN A 69 3.27 -6.35 8.07
CA ASN A 69 3.41 -7.67 7.45
C ASN A 69 4.72 -8.38 7.81
N THR A 70 4.65 -9.68 8.07
CA THR A 70 5.80 -10.51 8.42
C THR A 70 6.52 -11.12 7.21
N VAL A 71 5.87 -11.24 6.05
CA VAL A 71 6.41 -11.93 4.87
C VAL A 71 6.70 -10.93 3.74
N ASN A 72 6.12 -11.06 2.54
CA ASN A 72 6.41 -10.15 1.42
C ASN A 72 5.23 -9.26 1.10
N VAL A 73 5.54 -8.03 0.67
CA VAL A 73 4.55 -7.05 0.21
C VAL A 73 4.91 -6.60 -1.20
N TYR A 74 3.95 -6.71 -2.10
CA TYR A 74 4.00 -6.18 -3.46
C TYR A 74 2.85 -5.19 -3.63
N THR A 75 3.17 -3.92 -3.87
CA THR A 75 2.18 -2.86 -4.07
C THR A 75 2.43 -2.13 -5.38
N GLY A 76 1.42 -2.06 -6.22
CA GLY A 76 1.33 -1.17 -7.38
C GLY A 76 0.25 -0.14 -7.14
N LEU A 77 0.59 1.15 -7.19
CA LEU A 77 -0.36 2.23 -7.00
C LEU A 77 -0.27 3.24 -8.14
N HIS A 78 -1.40 3.48 -8.80
CA HIS A 78 -1.60 4.59 -9.73
C HIS A 78 -2.62 5.56 -9.13
N ASN A 79 -2.16 6.73 -8.70
CA ASN A 79 -2.99 7.69 -7.99
C ASN A 79 -2.92 9.09 -8.60
N THR A 80 -4.07 9.75 -8.71
CA THR A 80 -4.16 11.18 -9.01
C THR A 80 -4.58 11.93 -7.74
N GLY A 81 -3.67 12.04 -6.78
CA GLY A 81 -3.90 12.67 -5.48
C GLY A 81 -2.78 12.39 -4.46
N ASN A 82 -2.93 12.76 -3.19
CA ASN A 82 -1.87 12.53 -2.21
C ASN A 82 -1.84 11.06 -1.76
N VAL A 83 -0.64 10.54 -1.54
CA VAL A 83 -0.41 9.18 -1.04
C VAL A 83 0.41 9.25 0.23
N TYR A 84 -0.11 8.59 1.28
CA TYR A 84 0.55 8.41 2.56
C TYR A 84 0.65 6.92 2.87
N THR A 85 1.87 6.42 2.97
CA THR A 85 2.14 5.02 3.26
C THR A 85 3.03 4.91 4.50
N VAL A 86 2.58 4.15 5.48
CA VAL A 86 3.39 3.72 6.62
C VAL A 86 3.50 2.19 6.55
N SER A 87 4.72 1.68 6.61
CA SER A 87 4.98 0.26 6.45
C SER A 87 5.95 -0.24 7.51
N HIS A 88 5.52 -1.27 8.25
CA HIS A 88 6.32 -2.00 9.21
C HIS A 88 6.39 -3.47 8.79
N ASN A 89 7.42 -3.85 8.02
CA ASN A 89 7.52 -5.21 7.51
C ASN A 89 8.81 -5.93 7.90
N THR A 90 8.68 -7.21 8.24
CA THR A 90 9.84 -8.06 8.54
C THR A 90 10.41 -8.72 7.28
N GLY A 91 9.65 -8.86 6.18
CA GLY A 91 10.20 -9.38 4.93
C GLY A 91 10.29 -8.34 3.80
N ASN A 92 10.41 -8.81 2.56
CA ASN A 92 10.75 -7.93 1.43
C ASN A 92 9.56 -7.06 1.00
N VAL A 93 9.85 -5.82 0.64
CA VAL A 93 8.86 -4.84 0.17
C VAL A 93 9.21 -4.39 -1.23
N TYR A 94 8.25 -4.51 -2.14
CA TYR A 94 8.31 -4.01 -3.50
C TYR A 94 7.15 -3.05 -3.71
N THR A 95 7.47 -1.77 -3.93
CA THR A 95 6.48 -0.72 -4.16
C THR A 95 6.77 -0.03 -5.47
N VAL A 96 5.76 0.05 -6.33
CA VAL A 96 5.76 0.89 -7.54
C VAL A 96 4.65 1.91 -7.40
N LEU A 97 5.00 3.19 -7.49
CA LEU A 97 4.07 4.28 -7.34
C LEU A 97 4.15 5.23 -8.52
N HIS A 98 3.02 5.38 -9.19
CA HIS A 98 2.75 6.38 -10.20
C HIS A 98 1.81 7.40 -9.58
N ASN A 99 2.32 8.58 -9.25
CA ASN A 99 1.52 9.64 -8.65
C ASN A 99 1.73 10.96 -9.40
N THR A 100 0.70 11.80 -9.42
CA THR A 100 0.75 13.13 -10.02
C THR A 100 0.93 14.24 -8.98
N VAL A 101 0.84 13.94 -7.68
CA VAL A 101 0.86 14.95 -6.60
C VAL A 101 1.94 14.66 -5.55
N ASN A 102 1.59 14.46 -4.28
CA ASN A 102 2.57 14.25 -3.21
C ASN A 102 2.58 12.81 -2.74
N VAL A 103 3.78 12.31 -2.43
CA VAL A 103 4.02 11.00 -1.85
C VAL A 103 4.77 11.16 -0.55
N TYR A 104 4.22 10.58 0.52
CA TYR A 104 4.86 10.47 1.82
C TYR A 104 4.94 9.00 2.21
N THR A 105 6.16 8.51 2.39
CA THR A 105 6.42 7.11 2.70
C THR A 105 7.31 7.00 3.93
N VAL A 106 6.82 6.28 4.94
CA VAL A 106 7.62 5.90 6.13
C VAL A 106 7.79 4.39 6.13
N LEU A 107 9.05 3.96 6.19
CA LEU A 107 9.46 2.58 6.03
C LEU A 107 10.27 2.13 7.25
N HIS A 108 9.80 1.08 7.93
CA HIS A 108 10.54 0.39 8.98
C HIS A 108 10.60 -1.10 8.65
N ASN A 109 11.68 -1.52 7.99
CA ASN A 109 11.78 -2.88 7.45
C ASN A 109 13.09 -3.58 7.82
N THR A 110 13.00 -4.87 8.13
CA THR A 110 14.17 -5.63 8.59
C THR A 110 14.97 -6.26 7.44
N VAL A 111 14.40 -6.36 6.24
CA VAL A 111 15.04 -7.00 5.06
C VAL A 111 15.16 -5.99 3.91
N ASN A 112 14.75 -6.32 2.68
CA ASN A 112 15.02 -5.47 1.52
C ASN A 112 13.78 -4.67 1.11
N VAL A 113 14.01 -3.43 0.70
CA VAL A 113 12.98 -2.56 0.15
C VAL A 113 13.38 -2.09 -1.24
N TYR A 114 12.48 -2.28 -2.19
CA TYR A 114 12.57 -1.79 -3.56
C TYR A 114 11.41 -0.83 -3.81
N THR A 115 11.74 0.41 -4.15
CA THR A 115 10.75 1.47 -4.35
C THR A 115 11.01 2.15 -5.71
N GLY A 116 10.07 2.00 -6.63
CA GLY A 116 10.03 2.73 -7.90
C GLY A 116 9.00 3.84 -7.81
N LEU A 117 9.42 5.08 -8.00
CA LEU A 117 8.58 6.26 -7.90
C LEU A 117 8.61 7.00 -9.22
N HIS A 118 7.45 7.14 -9.85
CA HIS A 118 7.25 8.07 -10.94
C HIS A 118 6.28 9.14 -10.43
N ASN A 119 6.83 10.28 -10.01
CA ASN A 119 6.02 11.34 -9.40
C ASN A 119 6.33 12.71 -10.01
N THR A 120 5.27 13.46 -10.31
CA THR A 120 5.36 14.75 -10.98
C THR A 120 5.72 15.90 -10.02
N VAL A 121 5.45 15.77 -8.71
CA VAL A 121 5.64 16.88 -7.74
C VAL A 121 6.63 16.52 -6.63
N ASN A 122 6.17 16.13 -5.43
CA ASN A 122 7.03 15.95 -4.26
C ASN A 122 7.01 14.52 -3.72
N VAL A 123 8.19 14.03 -3.35
CA VAL A 123 8.38 12.75 -2.68
C VAL A 123 9.14 12.98 -1.38
N TYR A 124 8.57 12.49 -0.29
CA TYR A 124 9.22 12.43 1.02
C TYR A 124 9.27 10.99 1.49
N THR A 125 10.49 10.49 1.71
CA THR A 125 10.71 9.13 2.21
C THR A 125 11.55 9.18 3.46
N VAL A 126 11.03 8.60 4.55
CA VAL A 126 11.78 8.33 5.78
C VAL A 126 11.93 6.83 5.89
N SER A 127 13.15 6.36 6.13
CA SER A 127 13.44 4.93 6.18
C SER A 127 14.37 4.57 7.32
N HIS A 128 13.93 3.60 8.12
CA HIS A 128 14.68 2.96 9.18
C HIS A 128 14.72 1.47 8.87
N ASN A 129 15.62 1.07 7.99
CA ASN A 129 15.72 -0.31 7.52
C ASN A 129 17.04 -0.95 7.97
N THR A 130 16.98 -2.23 8.34
CA THR A 130 18.19 -3.02 8.66
C THR A 130 18.82 -3.64 7.40
N GLY A 131 18.02 -3.95 6.38
CA GLY A 131 18.51 -4.45 5.10
C GLY A 131 18.59 -3.37 4.01
N ASN A 132 18.75 -3.81 2.76
CA ASN A 132 19.05 -2.91 1.64
C ASN A 132 17.82 -2.10 1.21
N VAL A 133 18.06 -0.84 0.83
CA VAL A 133 17.03 0.05 0.28
C VAL A 133 17.44 0.51 -1.11
N TYR A 134 16.63 0.14 -2.09
CA TYR A 134 16.78 0.56 -3.48
C TYR A 134 15.62 1.47 -3.86
N THR A 135 15.92 2.74 -4.12
CA THR A 135 14.92 3.72 -4.55
C THR A 135 15.29 4.25 -5.93
N VAL A 136 14.37 4.09 -6.88
CA VAL A 136 14.44 4.70 -8.21
C VAL A 136 13.40 5.80 -8.28
N LEU A 137 13.84 7.03 -8.54
CA LEU A 137 12.96 8.17 -8.76
C LEU A 137 13.05 8.59 -10.23
N CYS A 138 11.92 8.52 -10.92
CA CYS A 138 11.70 9.07 -12.25
C CYS A 138 10.75 10.26 -12.12
N LYS A 139 11.04 11.36 -12.82
CA LYS A 139 10.21 12.56 -12.87
C LYS A 139 9.69 12.77 -14.27
#